data_AF-A0A840GXV1-F1
#
_entry.id   AF-A0A840GXV1-F1
#
_cell.length_a   1.000
_cell.length_b   1.000
_cell.length_c   1.000
_cell.angle_alpha   90.00
_cell.angle_beta   90.00
_cell.angle_gamma   90.00
#
_symmetry.space_group_name_H-M   'P 1'
#
loop_
_entity.id
_entity.type
_entity.pdbx_description
1 polymer ?
#
loop_
_entity_poly.entity_id
_entity_poly.type
_entity_poly.pdbx_seq_one_letter_code
_entity_poly.pdbx_strand_id
1 'polypeptide(L)'
;MATVDLPLDREFDIRLQAAHRFWLALEQRPLGPPPLAPPPRARLRLVLALRALDGWLEGNSYRKIAEGLFGKVRIPDRGWKTHDLRSRTIRLVQKGLLLMRGGYRDLLRHKGRDNEDTS
;
A
#
# COMPACT_ATOMS: atom_id res chain seq x y z
N MET A 1 34.91 7.74 5.51
CA MET A 1 33.71 8.55 5.77
C MET A 1 32.67 8.20 4.74
N ALA A 2 31.42 7.96 5.15
CA ALA A 2 30.29 7.93 4.23
C ALA A 2 29.72 9.35 4.15
N THR A 3 29.49 9.84 2.93
CA THR A 3 28.90 11.16 2.67
C THR A 3 27.56 10.95 1.96
N VAL A 4 26.53 11.72 2.34
CA VAL A 4 25.21 11.68 1.71
C VAL A 4 24.86 13.08 1.22
N ASP A 5 24.69 13.24 -0.09
CA ASP A 5 24.20 14.48 -0.69
C ASP A 5 22.67 14.46 -0.74
N LEU A 6 22.04 15.43 -0.10
CA LEU A 6 20.58 15.56 -0.02
C LEU A 6 20.13 16.87 -0.68
N PRO A 7 19.26 16.81 -1.71
CA PRO A 7 18.72 18.01 -2.32
C PRO A 7 17.78 18.73 -1.34
N LEU A 8 17.88 20.07 -1.29
CA LEU A 8 16.97 20.94 -0.53
C LEU A 8 15.66 21.14 -1.30
N ASP A 9 14.87 20.07 -1.44
CA ASP A 9 13.57 20.04 -2.13
C ASP A 9 12.39 19.93 -1.13
N ARG A 10 11.15 19.88 -1.66
CA ARG A 10 9.93 19.73 -0.83
C ARG A 10 9.90 18.43 -0.03
N GLU A 11 10.69 17.44 -0.42
CA GLU A 11 10.82 16.15 0.20
C GLU A 11 12.05 16.05 1.13
N PHE A 12 12.78 17.16 1.34
CA PHE A 12 14.02 17.19 2.12
C PHE A 12 13.89 16.50 3.48
N ASP A 13 12.85 16.80 4.26
CA ASP A 13 12.63 16.22 5.58
C ASP A 13 12.50 14.69 5.55
N ILE A 14 11.78 14.17 4.55
CA ILE A 14 11.65 12.72 4.36
C ILE A 14 13.00 12.12 4.00
N ARG A 15 13.74 12.76 3.09
CA ARG A 15 15.05 12.26 2.65
C ARG A 15 16.05 12.28 3.79
N LEU A 16 16.05 13.31 4.63
CA LEU A 16 16.88 13.40 5.84
C LEU A 16 16.53 12.28 6.84
N GLN A 17 15.24 12.05 7.11
CA GLN A 17 14.79 10.94 7.98
C GLN A 17 15.17 9.57 7.40
N ALA A 18 15.04 9.39 6.09
CA ALA A 18 15.46 8.16 5.41
C ALA A 18 16.98 7.95 5.49
N ALA A 19 17.79 8.99 5.25
CA ALA A 19 19.25 8.95 5.37
C ALA A 19 19.69 8.63 6.80
N HIS A 20 19.07 9.25 7.81
CA HIS A 20 19.35 8.95 9.21
C HIS A 20 19.02 7.50 9.56
N ARG A 21 17.87 6.99 9.09
CA ARG A 21 17.52 5.56 9.27
C ARG A 21 18.48 4.62 8.54
N PHE A 22 18.93 5.00 7.34
CA PHE A 22 19.91 4.22 6.60
C PHE A 22 21.24 4.14 7.36
N TRP A 23 21.71 5.26 7.91
CA TRP A 23 22.86 5.29 8.80
C TRP A 23 22.68 4.39 10.03
N LEU A 24 21.53 4.49 10.72
CA LEU A 24 21.24 3.60 11.85
C LEU A 24 21.27 2.12 11.47
N ALA A 25 20.80 1.77 10.26
CA ALA A 25 20.85 0.40 9.76
C ALA A 25 22.27 -0.10 9.53
N LEU A 26 23.14 0.74 8.97
CA LEU A 26 24.57 0.42 8.77
C LEU A 26 25.28 0.18 10.11
N GLU A 27 24.93 0.98 11.13
CA GLU A 27 25.45 0.85 12.49
C GLU A 27 24.77 -0.26 13.31
N GLN A 28 23.89 -1.07 12.70
CA GLN A 28 23.11 -2.14 13.37
C GLN A 28 22.29 -1.64 14.57
N ARG A 29 21.87 -0.37 14.53
CA ARG A 29 21.06 0.27 15.57
C ARG A 29 19.56 0.14 15.29
N PRO A 30 18.70 0.22 16.31
CA PRO A 30 17.26 0.24 16.11
C PRO A 30 16.81 1.41 15.22
N LEU A 31 16.04 1.11 14.18
CA LEU A 31 15.66 2.10 13.15
C LEU A 31 14.54 3.06 13.59
N GLY A 32 13.77 2.71 14.61
CA GLY A 32 12.54 3.41 15.00
C GLY A 32 11.39 3.23 13.99
N PRO A 33 10.27 3.96 14.13
CA PRO A 33 9.13 3.90 13.21
C PRO A 33 9.44 4.52 11.84
N PRO A 34 9.00 3.92 10.72
CA PRO A 34 9.25 4.49 9.40
C PRO A 34 8.48 5.81 9.21
N PRO A 35 9.08 6.82 8.57
CA PRO A 35 8.52 8.17 8.49
C PRO A 35 7.23 8.22 7.65
N LEU A 36 7.08 7.29 6.72
CA LEU A 36 5.91 7.15 5.84
C LEU A 36 5.06 5.93 6.20
N ALA A 37 5.08 5.49 7.46
CA ALA A 37 4.26 4.36 7.90
C ALA A 37 2.76 4.68 7.68
N PRO A 38 2.04 3.92 6.83
CA PRO A 38 0.61 4.14 6.68
C PRO A 38 -0.11 3.73 7.98
N PRO A 39 -1.25 4.39 8.31
CA PRO A 39 -2.07 3.97 9.43
C PRO A 39 -2.44 2.48 9.35
N PRO A 40 -2.64 1.76 10.47
CA PRO A 40 -2.87 0.31 10.47
C PRO A 40 -3.97 -0.16 9.52
N ARG A 41 -5.09 0.59 9.43
CA ARG A 41 -6.20 0.30 8.50
C ARG A 41 -5.79 0.44 7.04
N ALA A 42 -5.00 1.47 6.71
CA ALA A 42 -4.49 1.67 5.36
C ALA A 42 -3.48 0.57 4.99
N ARG A 43 -2.59 0.20 5.92
CA ARG A 43 -1.67 -0.93 5.76
C ARG A 43 -2.41 -2.24 5.47
N LEU A 44 -3.45 -2.55 6.24
CA LEU A 44 -4.28 -3.74 6.02
C LEU A 44 -4.90 -3.74 4.61
N ARG A 45 -5.42 -2.60 4.15
CA ARG A 45 -5.98 -2.49 2.80
C ARG A 45 -4.93 -2.71 1.70
N LEU A 46 -3.70 -2.23 1.88
CA LEU A 46 -2.60 -2.49 0.95
C LEU A 46 -2.25 -3.98 0.91
N VAL A 47 -2.14 -4.64 2.06
CA VAL A 47 -1.90 -6.08 2.15
C VAL A 47 -3.00 -6.87 1.45
N LEU A 48 -4.27 -6.53 1.68
CA LEU A 48 -5.40 -7.18 0.99
C LEU A 48 -5.38 -6.92 -0.52
N ALA A 49 -4.95 -5.74 -0.97
CA ALA A 49 -4.84 -5.43 -2.40
C ALA A 49 -3.73 -6.24 -3.08
N LEU A 50 -2.58 -6.44 -2.40
CA LEU A 50 -1.51 -7.30 -2.88
C LEU A 50 -1.96 -8.77 -2.96
N ARG A 51 -2.58 -9.31 -1.91
CA ARG A 51 -3.11 -10.68 -1.95
C ARG A 51 -4.19 -10.87 -3.02
N ALA A 52 -5.03 -9.85 -3.25
CA ALA A 52 -6.01 -9.88 -4.32
C ALA A 52 -5.36 -9.85 -5.70
N LEU A 53 -4.28 -9.08 -5.87
CA LEU A 53 -3.46 -9.07 -7.08
C LEU A 53 -2.85 -10.44 -7.34
N ASP A 54 -2.23 -11.08 -6.35
CA ASP A 54 -1.62 -12.39 -6.49
C ASP A 54 -2.64 -13.41 -7.01
N GLY A 55 -3.81 -13.49 -6.36
CA GLY A 55 -4.89 -14.37 -6.81
C GLY A 55 -5.43 -14.03 -8.20
N TRP A 56 -5.41 -12.75 -8.60
CA TRP A 56 -5.79 -12.32 -9.94
C TRP A 56 -4.77 -12.70 -11.00
N LEU A 57 -3.47 -12.56 -10.72
CA LEU A 57 -2.37 -12.95 -11.61
C LEU A 57 -2.33 -14.47 -11.82
N GLU A 58 -2.76 -15.25 -10.83
CA GLU A 58 -2.99 -16.70 -10.97
C GLU A 58 -4.24 -17.06 -11.81
N GLY A 59 -5.00 -16.08 -12.31
CA GLY A 59 -6.19 -16.30 -13.14
C GLY A 59 -7.44 -16.70 -12.36
N ASN A 60 -7.46 -16.54 -11.03
CA ASN A 60 -8.64 -16.87 -10.24
C ASN A 60 -9.79 -15.87 -10.49
N SER A 61 -11.02 -16.36 -10.41
CA SER A 61 -12.20 -15.49 -10.44
C SER A 61 -12.29 -14.61 -9.20
N TYR A 62 -12.97 -13.45 -9.30
CA TYR A 62 -13.24 -12.59 -8.14
C TYR A 62 -13.92 -13.33 -6.98
N ARG A 63 -14.73 -14.36 -7.26
CA ARG A 63 -15.37 -15.16 -6.21
C ARG A 63 -14.33 -15.96 -5.43
N LYS A 64 -13.46 -16.68 -6.12
CA LYS A 64 -12.40 -17.48 -5.50
C LYS A 64 -11.40 -16.61 -4.74
N ILE A 65 -11.06 -15.43 -5.28
CA ILE A 65 -10.26 -14.43 -4.55
C ILE A 65 -10.99 -14.00 -3.27
N ALA A 66 -12.29 -13.68 -3.34
CA ALA A 66 -13.07 -13.28 -2.17
C ALA A 66 -13.16 -14.38 -1.10
N GLU A 67 -13.31 -15.64 -1.51
CA GLU A 67 -13.29 -16.81 -0.62
C GLU A 67 -11.95 -16.92 0.12
N GLY A 68 -10.83 -16.70 -0.57
CA GLY A 68 -9.50 -16.69 0.05
C GLY A 68 -9.25 -15.50 0.98
N LEU A 69 -9.78 -14.32 0.66
CA LEU A 69 -9.57 -13.10 1.45
C LEU A 69 -10.50 -12.97 2.66
N PHE A 70 -11.75 -13.42 2.53
CA PHE A 70 -12.81 -13.19 3.52
C PHE A 70 -13.38 -14.47 4.13
N GLY A 71 -12.97 -15.64 3.62
CA GLY A 71 -13.48 -16.94 4.02
C GLY A 71 -14.72 -17.35 3.25
N LYS A 72 -14.78 -18.61 2.82
CA LYS A 72 -15.87 -19.17 2.02
C LYS A 72 -17.25 -19.03 2.66
N VAL A 73 -17.33 -19.14 3.99
CA VAL A 73 -18.58 -19.03 4.77
C VAL A 73 -19.26 -17.66 4.59
N ARG A 74 -18.50 -16.61 4.29
CA ARG A 74 -19.05 -15.25 4.07
C ARG A 74 -19.48 -14.99 2.64
N ILE A 75 -19.19 -15.92 1.72
CA ILE A 75 -19.51 -15.77 0.30
C ILE A 75 -20.83 -16.50 0.04
N PRO A 76 -21.86 -15.80 -0.42
CA PRO A 76 -23.16 -16.43 -0.59
C PRO A 76 -23.15 -17.39 -1.79
N ASP A 77 -23.85 -18.52 -1.66
CA ASP A 77 -23.96 -19.50 -2.74
C ASP A 77 -24.68 -18.92 -3.96
N ARG A 78 -25.77 -18.18 -3.70
CA ARG A 78 -26.58 -17.43 -4.67
C ARG A 78 -26.41 -15.92 -4.45
N GLY A 79 -26.71 -15.10 -5.46
CA GLY A 79 -26.65 -13.64 -5.29
C GLY A 79 -25.24 -13.03 -5.29
N TRP A 80 -24.20 -13.79 -5.64
CA TRP A 80 -22.82 -13.28 -5.73
C TRP A 80 -22.67 -12.00 -6.57
N LYS A 81 -23.45 -11.88 -7.65
CA LYS A 81 -23.37 -10.74 -8.58
C LYS A 81 -23.71 -9.40 -7.92
N THR A 82 -24.57 -9.39 -6.89
CA THR A 82 -25.04 -8.18 -6.19
C THR A 82 -24.44 -8.02 -4.80
N HIS A 83 -23.65 -8.98 -4.32
CA HIS A 83 -23.08 -8.99 -2.98
C HIS A 83 -21.95 -7.95 -2.81
N ASP A 84 -21.87 -7.30 -1.65
CA ASP A 84 -20.89 -6.23 -1.37
C ASP A 84 -19.44 -6.73 -1.48
N LEU A 85 -19.17 -7.97 -1.05
CA LEU A 85 -17.84 -8.58 -1.14
C LEU A 85 -17.34 -8.72 -2.58
N ARG A 86 -18.22 -8.81 -3.58
CA ARG A 86 -17.81 -8.79 -4.99
C ARG A 86 -17.19 -7.44 -5.34
N SER A 87 -17.93 -6.36 -5.09
CA SER A 87 -17.47 -4.99 -5.36
C SER A 87 -16.22 -4.64 -4.55
N ARG A 88 -16.15 -5.11 -3.29
CA ARG A 88 -14.95 -4.96 -2.44
C ARG A 88 -13.74 -5.68 -3.04
N THR A 89 -13.91 -6.90 -3.53
CA THR A 89 -12.83 -7.68 -4.14
C THR A 89 -12.34 -7.06 -5.44
N ILE A 90 -13.25 -6.61 -6.30
CA ILE A 90 -12.90 -5.89 -7.54
C ILE A 90 -12.04 -4.67 -7.23
N ARG A 91 -12.43 -3.85 -6.25
CA ARG A 91 -11.64 -2.68 -5.83
C ARG A 91 -10.27 -3.05 -5.29
N LEU A 92 -10.12 -4.17 -4.58
CA LEU A 92 -8.83 -4.65 -4.11
C LEU A 92 -7.93 -5.08 -5.27
N VAL A 93 -8.46 -5.84 -6.23
CA VAL A 93 -7.71 -6.24 -7.43
C VAL A 93 -7.28 -5.02 -8.24
N GLN A 94 -8.20 -4.07 -8.48
CA GLN A 94 -7.88 -2.82 -9.18
C GLN A 94 -6.80 -2.01 -8.45
N LYS A 95 -6.89 -1.91 -7.12
CA LYS A 95 -5.85 -1.23 -6.32
C LYS A 95 -4.52 -1.96 -6.40
N GLY A 96 -4.50 -3.28 -6.37
CA GLY A 96 -3.30 -4.10 -6.53
C GLY A 96 -2.65 -3.89 -7.91
N LEU A 97 -3.44 -3.92 -8.98
CA LEU A 97 -2.97 -3.65 -10.35
C LEU A 97 -2.41 -2.24 -10.49
N LEU A 98 -3.05 -1.23 -9.89
CA LEU A 98 -2.53 0.14 -9.86
C LEU A 98 -1.18 0.21 -9.15
N LEU A 99 -1.06 -0.45 -8.00
CA LEU A 99 0.20 -0.53 -7.26
C LEU A 99 1.29 -1.17 -8.13
N MET A 100 1.02 -2.34 -8.72
CA MET A 100 1.97 -3.05 -9.60
C MET A 100 2.44 -2.21 -10.78
N ARG A 101 1.55 -1.40 -11.37
CA ARG A 101 1.83 -0.53 -12.52
C ARG A 101 2.48 0.81 -12.14
N GLY A 102 3.21 0.86 -11.04
CA GLY A 102 3.98 2.04 -10.60
C GLY A 102 3.26 2.94 -9.60
N GLY A 103 1.97 2.71 -9.30
CA GLY A 103 1.24 3.48 -8.29
C GLY A 103 1.74 3.27 -6.86
N TYR A 104 2.63 2.30 -6.63
CA TYR A 104 3.32 2.16 -5.35
C TYR A 104 4.23 3.36 -5.02
N ARG A 105 4.70 4.11 -6.03
CA ARG A 105 5.59 5.26 -5.85
C ARG A 105 4.92 6.38 -5.04
N ASP A 106 3.59 6.46 -5.08
CA ASP A 106 2.83 7.43 -4.28
C ASP A 106 2.92 7.14 -2.77
N LEU A 107 3.22 5.88 -2.38
CA LEU A 107 3.44 5.52 -0.97
C LEU A 107 4.78 6.07 -0.44
N LEU A 108 5.69 6.47 -1.33
CA LEU A 108 7.03 6.97 -1.00
C LEU A 108 7.10 8.50 -0.99
N ARG A 109 6.00 9.18 -1.34
CA ARG A 109 5.94 10.64 -1.37
C ARG A 109 5.30 11.16 -0.09
N HIS A 110 5.77 12.32 0.39
CA HIS A 110 4.95 13.09 1.32
C HIS A 110 3.68 13.48 0.57
N LYS A 111 2.52 13.07 1.08
CA LYS A 111 1.33 13.81 0.72
C LYS A 111 1.35 15.06 1.59
N GLY A 112 2.03 16.10 1.10
CA GLY A 112 1.93 17.44 1.66
C GLY A 112 0.45 17.72 1.89
N ARG A 113 0.14 18.31 3.02
CA ARG A 113 -1.22 18.70 3.40
C ARG A 113 -1.63 19.94 2.60
N ASP A 114 -1.35 19.95 1.30
CA ASP A 114 -1.57 21.08 0.38
C ASP A 114 -2.81 20.78 -0.47
N ASN A 115 -3.90 20.47 0.23
CA ASN A 115 -5.26 20.57 -0.29
C ASN A 115 -5.97 21.69 0.49
N GLU A 116 -5.30 22.82 0.64
CA GLU A 116 -5.93 24.13 0.75
C GLU A 116 -5.57 24.85 -0.56
N ASP A 117 -6.57 25.42 -1.20
CA ASP A 117 -6.51 26.21 -2.45
C ASP A 117 -6.43 25.43 -3.77
N THR A 118 -7.57 24.84 -4.15
CA THR A 118 -8.13 25.17 -5.47
C THR A 118 -9.66 25.21 -5.34
N SER A 119 -10.17 26.45 -5.31
CA SER A 119 -11.58 26.78 -5.57
C SER A 119 -11.95 26.45 -7.03
#